data_AF-A0A259RRX8-F1
#
_entry.id   AF-A0A259RRX8-F1
#
_cell.length_a   1.000
_cell.length_b   1.000
_cell.length_c   1.000
_cell.angle_alpha   90.00
_cell.angle_beta   90.00
_cell.angle_gamma   90.00
#
_symmetry.space_group_name_H-M   'P 1'
#
loop_
_entity.id
_entity.type
_entity.pdbx_description
1 polymer ?
#
loop_
_entity_poly.entity_id
_entity_poly.type
_entity_poly.pdbx_seq_one_letter_code
_entity_poly.pdbx_strand_id
1 'polypeptide(L)'
;MNQFPPRLDSPVAFAMARTMLEGFNRHYRLFRQVSAAAKQRFERADWAGQQAAQRERIAFYDQRVDEATERLQNELDAGNQPMEIWQQAKLHYIGLLTNHHQPELAETFFNSVTTKILRREHFNNEFLFVRPALSTEYIENEEPAAKPTFRVYYPHTHEALHACLRRAIENFQLALPFEDLDRDVGQVLAAVRLRFGNDVRLRANFQIQMLDSLFYRNKGAYAVGKVING
;
A
#
# COMPACT_ATOMS: atom_id res chain seq x y z
N MET A 1 -21.00 -18.38 24.84
CA MET A 1 -20.72 -17.36 25.87
C MET A 1 -19.41 -16.72 25.48
N ASN A 2 -19.42 -15.41 25.22
CA ASN A 2 -18.22 -14.60 25.00
C ASN A 2 -17.33 -14.71 26.24
N GLN A 3 -16.26 -15.49 26.19
CA GLN A 3 -15.21 -15.40 27.20
C GLN A 3 -14.05 -14.66 26.58
N PHE A 4 -13.99 -13.35 26.82
CA PHE A 4 -12.73 -12.64 26.72
C PHE A 4 -11.76 -13.31 27.72
N PRO A 5 -10.53 -13.67 27.31
CA PRO A 5 -9.65 -14.42 28.19
C PRO A 5 -9.27 -13.52 29.37
N PRO A 6 -9.45 -13.98 30.62
CA PRO A 6 -9.19 -13.16 31.81
C PRO A 6 -7.69 -12.85 31.99
N ARG A 7 -6.82 -13.55 31.26
CA ARG A 7 -5.36 -13.37 31.26
C ARG A 7 -4.80 -13.50 29.85
N LEU A 8 -3.74 -12.74 29.57
CA LEU A 8 -2.95 -12.76 28.33
C LEU A 8 -1.51 -13.17 28.65
N ASP A 9 -1.32 -14.41 29.08
CA ASP A 9 -0.04 -14.92 29.60
C ASP A 9 0.49 -16.14 28.82
N SER A 10 -0.15 -16.56 27.73
CA SER A 10 0.36 -17.66 26.91
C SER A 10 1.57 -17.23 26.07
N PRO A 11 2.78 -17.78 26.35
CA PRO A 11 3.96 -17.49 25.53
C PRO A 11 3.80 -18.03 24.09
N VAL A 12 3.06 -19.12 23.92
CA VAL A 12 2.77 -19.71 22.60
C VAL A 12 1.87 -18.77 21.80
N ALA A 13 0.83 -18.20 22.41
CA ALA A 13 -0.06 -17.25 21.74
C ALA A 13 0.70 -16.00 21.25
N PHE A 14 1.59 -15.46 22.09
CA PHE A 14 2.44 -14.35 21.70
C PHE A 14 3.42 -14.73 20.57
N ALA A 15 4.03 -15.92 20.63
CA ALA A 15 4.91 -16.42 19.58
C ALA A 15 4.17 -16.60 18.24
N MET A 16 2.91 -17.08 18.27
CA MET A 16 2.07 -17.19 17.08
C MET A 16 1.80 -15.81 16.46
N ALA A 17 1.38 -14.84 17.28
CA ALA A 17 1.12 -13.47 16.82
C ALA A 17 2.37 -12.83 16.18
N ARG A 18 3.53 -12.97 16.83
CA ARG A 18 4.80 -12.50 16.28
C ARG A 18 5.16 -13.18 14.96
N THR A 19 5.01 -14.50 14.87
CA THR A 19 5.33 -15.26 13.66
C THR A 19 4.47 -14.82 12.48
N MET A 20 3.18 -14.59 12.70
CA MET A 20 2.28 -14.05 11.67
C MET A 20 2.71 -12.64 11.24
N LEU A 21 3.05 -11.77 12.18
CA LEU A 21 3.45 -10.39 11.88
C LEU A 21 4.78 -10.35 11.13
N GLU A 22 5.73 -11.22 11.49
CA GLU A 22 6.99 -11.40 10.77
C GLU A 22 6.76 -11.87 9.33
N GLY A 23 5.83 -12.81 9.12
CA GLY A 23 5.39 -13.28 7.81
C GLY A 23 4.80 -12.14 6.96
N PHE A 24 3.90 -11.35 7.53
CA PHE A 24 3.32 -10.17 6.89
C PHE A 24 4.39 -9.13 6.55
N ASN A 25 5.27 -8.79 7.49
CA ASN A 25 6.32 -7.80 7.28
C ASN A 25 7.31 -8.22 6.20
N ARG A 26 7.61 -9.53 6.10
CA ARG A 26 8.40 -10.07 5.00
C ARG A 26 7.67 -9.91 3.67
N HIS A 27 6.38 -10.27 3.61
CA HIS A 27 5.55 -10.07 2.42
C HIS A 27 5.56 -8.61 1.95
N TYR A 28 5.23 -7.69 2.85
CA TYR A 28 5.11 -6.27 2.53
C TYR A 28 6.44 -5.66 2.07
N ARG A 29 7.56 -6.07 2.69
CA ARG A 29 8.90 -5.64 2.26
C ARG A 29 9.21 -6.08 0.83
N LEU A 30 8.97 -7.34 0.49
CA LEU A 30 9.20 -7.87 -0.86
C LEU A 30 8.28 -7.18 -1.88
N PHE A 31 7.02 -6.99 -1.53
CA PHE A 31 6.05 -6.25 -2.36
C PHE A 31 6.54 -4.82 -2.66
N ARG A 32 7.03 -4.10 -1.64
CA ARG A 32 7.59 -2.75 -1.80
C ARG A 32 8.85 -2.75 -2.66
N GLN A 33 9.75 -3.70 -2.47
CA GLN A 33 10.98 -3.82 -3.27
C GLN A 33 10.67 -4.03 -4.76
N VAL A 34 9.75 -4.94 -5.08
CA VAL A 34 9.34 -5.18 -6.47
C VAL A 34 8.71 -3.93 -7.09
N SER A 35 7.90 -3.21 -6.31
CA SER A 35 7.22 -1.98 -6.75
C SER A 35 8.22 -0.83 -6.96
N ALA A 36 9.22 -0.68 -6.09
CA ALA A 36 10.28 0.33 -6.23
C ALA A 36 11.13 0.11 -7.50
N ALA A 37 11.37 -1.15 -7.87
CA ALA A 37 12.12 -1.50 -9.09
C ALA A 37 11.35 -1.23 -10.39
N ALA A 38 10.03 -0.97 -10.33
CA ALA A 38 9.22 -0.75 -11.54
C ALA A 38 9.69 0.47 -12.36
N LYS A 39 10.12 1.56 -11.68
CA LYS A 39 10.68 2.74 -12.35
C LYS A 39 11.90 2.39 -13.19
N GLN A 40 12.85 1.66 -12.63
CA GLN A 40 14.06 1.25 -13.34
C GLN A 40 13.76 0.33 -14.53
N ARG A 41 12.81 -0.60 -14.40
CA ARG A 41 12.39 -1.46 -15.52
C ARG A 41 11.75 -0.64 -16.65
N PHE A 42 10.90 0.31 -16.29
CA PHE A 42 10.29 1.23 -17.26
C PHE A 42 11.34 2.07 -17.99
N GLU A 43 12.28 2.68 -17.27
CA GLU A 43 13.36 3.51 -17.84
C GLU A 43 14.32 2.72 -18.73
N ARG A 44 14.46 1.41 -18.50
CA ARG A 44 15.27 0.50 -19.32
C ARG A 44 14.50 -0.19 -20.45
N ALA A 45 13.21 0.11 -20.60
CA ALA A 45 12.30 -0.59 -21.50
C ALA A 45 12.28 -2.13 -21.30
N ASP A 46 12.50 -2.60 -20.07
CA ASP A 46 12.47 -4.02 -19.71
C ASP A 46 11.03 -4.51 -19.52
N TRP A 47 10.32 -4.65 -20.64
CA TRP A 47 8.92 -5.06 -20.65
C TRP A 47 8.72 -6.49 -20.19
N ALA A 48 9.64 -7.39 -20.55
CA ALA A 48 9.60 -8.78 -20.14
C ALA A 48 9.80 -8.91 -18.63
N GLY A 49 10.78 -8.22 -18.06
CA GLY A 49 11.00 -8.17 -16.62
C GLY A 49 9.86 -7.50 -15.87
N GLN A 50 9.25 -6.44 -16.43
CA GLN A 50 8.06 -5.83 -15.83
C GLN A 50 6.87 -6.82 -15.80
N GLN A 51 6.65 -7.60 -16.86
CA GLN A 51 5.59 -8.60 -16.88
C GLN A 51 5.87 -9.76 -15.91
N ALA A 52 7.11 -10.25 -15.85
CA ALA A 52 7.52 -11.29 -14.91
C ALA A 52 7.34 -10.84 -13.46
N ALA A 53 7.81 -9.64 -13.12
CA ALA A 53 7.68 -9.06 -11.78
C ALA A 53 6.23 -8.91 -11.33
N GLN A 54 5.31 -8.52 -12.24
CA GLN A 54 3.89 -8.43 -11.91
C GLN A 54 3.27 -9.81 -11.62
N ARG A 55 3.65 -10.86 -12.36
CA ARG A 55 3.21 -12.24 -12.09
C ARG A 55 3.72 -12.74 -10.75
N GLU A 56 5.01 -12.58 -10.49
CA GLU A 56 5.64 -13.00 -9.24
C GLU A 56 5.02 -12.28 -8.03
N ARG A 57 4.74 -10.97 -8.16
CA ARG A 57 4.10 -10.18 -7.11
C ARG A 57 2.73 -10.73 -6.68
N ILE A 58 1.95 -11.31 -7.60
CA ILE A 58 0.66 -11.93 -7.28
C ILE A 58 0.89 -13.19 -6.44
N ALA A 59 1.84 -14.04 -6.84
CA ALA A 59 2.16 -15.28 -6.13
C ALA A 59 2.79 -15.05 -4.74
N PHE A 60 3.40 -13.89 -4.51
CA PHE A 60 4.06 -13.57 -3.23
C PHE A 60 3.14 -13.52 -2.03
N TYR A 61 1.84 -13.23 -2.19
CA TYR A 61 0.96 -13.21 -1.04
C TYR A 61 0.73 -14.63 -0.51
N ASP A 62 0.23 -15.52 -1.37
CA ASP A 62 -0.06 -16.91 -1.03
C ASP A 62 1.19 -17.62 -0.52
N GLN A 63 2.33 -17.45 -1.19
CA GLN A 63 3.58 -18.06 -0.73
C GLN A 63 3.98 -17.62 0.69
N ARG A 64 3.75 -16.35 1.06
CA ARG A 64 4.09 -15.85 2.41
C ARG A 64 3.11 -16.34 3.46
N VAL A 65 1.83 -16.49 3.10
CA VAL A 65 0.82 -17.13 3.95
C VAL A 65 1.18 -18.59 4.21
N ASP A 66 1.67 -19.29 3.19
CA ASP A 66 2.05 -20.70 3.25
C ASP A 66 3.27 -20.90 4.13
N GLU A 67 4.33 -20.10 3.91
CA GLU A 67 5.52 -20.10 4.77
C GLU A 67 5.18 -19.81 6.24
N ALA A 68 4.32 -18.83 6.50
CA ALA A 68 3.89 -18.51 7.86
C ALA A 68 3.08 -19.66 8.47
N THR A 69 2.21 -20.29 7.68
CA THR A 69 1.39 -21.43 8.09
C THR A 69 2.26 -22.64 8.44
N GLU A 70 3.20 -23.01 7.56
CA GLU A 70 4.14 -24.11 7.78
C GLU A 70 4.98 -23.86 9.04
N ARG A 71 5.50 -22.64 9.20
CA ARG A 71 6.28 -22.27 10.38
C ARG A 71 5.46 -22.39 11.67
N LEU A 72 4.23 -21.88 11.68
CA LEU A 72 3.32 -21.99 12.83
C LEU A 72 2.99 -23.45 13.17
N GLN A 73 2.75 -24.30 12.17
CA GLN A 73 2.47 -25.72 12.39
C GLN A 73 3.69 -26.46 12.92
N ASN A 74 4.87 -26.23 12.35
CA ASN A 74 6.08 -26.98 12.71
C ASN A 74 6.72 -26.52 14.03
N GLU A 75 6.73 -25.21 14.30
CA GLU A 75 7.43 -24.64 15.48
C GLU A 75 6.51 -24.55 16.70
N LEU A 76 5.20 -24.36 16.51
CA LEU A 76 4.26 -24.04 17.59
C LEU A 76 3.06 -25.00 17.66
N ASP A 77 3.03 -26.04 16.83
CA ASP A 77 1.94 -27.00 16.76
C ASP A 77 0.56 -26.32 16.60
N ALA A 78 0.52 -25.22 15.82
CA ALA A 78 -0.60 -24.28 15.81
C ALA A 78 -1.95 -24.93 15.47
N GLY A 79 -1.95 -25.99 14.67
CA GLY A 79 -3.17 -26.72 14.29
C GLY A 79 -3.81 -27.50 15.44
N ASN A 80 -3.04 -27.86 16.47
CA ASN A 80 -3.53 -28.59 17.65
C ASN A 80 -3.70 -27.67 18.88
N GLN A 81 -3.36 -26.38 18.76
CA GLN A 81 -3.53 -25.43 19.87
C GLN A 81 -5.02 -25.20 20.19
N PRO A 82 -5.39 -25.12 21.48
CA PRO A 82 -6.74 -24.78 21.91
C PRO A 82 -7.24 -23.43 21.36
N MET A 83 -8.55 -23.28 21.22
CA MET A 83 -9.16 -22.04 20.71
C MET A 83 -8.85 -20.82 21.59
N GLU A 84 -8.68 -21.02 22.91
CA GLU A 84 -8.27 -19.96 23.83
C GLU A 84 -6.88 -19.39 23.48
N ILE A 85 -5.98 -20.21 22.94
CA ILE A 85 -4.64 -19.78 22.49
C ILE A 85 -4.77 -18.91 21.24
N TRP A 86 -5.64 -19.29 20.30
CA TRP A 86 -5.92 -18.50 19.10
C TRP A 86 -6.55 -17.15 19.43
N GLN A 87 -7.45 -17.11 20.41
CA GLN A 87 -8.04 -15.87 20.90
C GLN A 87 -6.99 -14.95 21.53
N GLN A 88 -6.10 -15.50 22.37
CA GLN A 88 -4.98 -14.74 22.93
C GLN A 88 -4.02 -14.27 21.83
N ALA A 89 -3.74 -15.09 20.81
CA ALA A 89 -2.86 -14.74 19.70
C ALA A 89 -3.40 -13.53 18.92
N LYS A 90 -4.71 -13.49 18.65
CA LYS A 90 -5.38 -12.33 18.04
C LYS A 90 -5.23 -11.07 18.90
N LEU A 91 -5.41 -11.18 20.23
CA LEU A 91 -5.27 -10.05 21.14
C LEU A 91 -3.82 -9.54 21.22
N HIS A 92 -2.84 -10.43 21.26
CA HIS A 92 -1.43 -10.06 21.13
C HIS A 92 -1.13 -9.40 19.79
N TYR A 93 -1.71 -9.91 18.69
CA TYR A 93 -1.56 -9.34 17.36
C TYR A 93 -2.07 -7.89 17.30
N ILE A 94 -3.26 -7.61 17.84
CA ILE A 94 -3.79 -6.24 17.98
C ILE A 94 -2.79 -5.34 18.72
N GLY A 95 -2.25 -5.81 19.85
CA GLY A 95 -1.25 -5.07 20.62
C GLY A 95 0.00 -4.74 19.80
N LEU A 96 0.49 -5.69 19.00
CA LEU A 96 1.65 -5.51 18.12
C LEU A 96 1.37 -4.53 16.96
N LEU A 97 0.11 -4.40 16.53
CA LEU A 97 -0.26 -3.51 15.43
C LEU A 97 -0.42 -2.04 15.82
N THR A 98 -0.42 -1.71 17.12
CA THR A 98 -0.66 -0.35 17.62
C THR A 98 0.23 0.72 16.98
N ASN A 99 1.49 0.39 16.68
CA ASN A 99 2.45 1.27 16.01
C ASN A 99 2.80 0.81 14.59
N HIS A 100 1.98 -0.07 14.00
CA HIS A 100 2.24 -0.61 12.67
C HIS A 100 1.65 0.31 11.59
N HIS A 101 2.41 0.62 10.53
CA HIS A 101 1.95 1.54 9.47
C HIS A 101 0.98 0.90 8.46
N GLN A 102 0.76 -0.41 8.55
CA GLN A 102 -0.17 -1.16 7.68
C GLN A 102 -1.02 -2.17 8.48
N PRO A 103 -1.84 -1.69 9.44
CA PRO A 103 -2.56 -2.59 10.34
C PRO A 103 -3.62 -3.42 9.59
N GLU A 104 -4.42 -2.81 8.71
CA GLU A 104 -5.49 -3.51 7.98
C GLU A 104 -4.98 -4.64 7.07
N LEU A 105 -3.83 -4.42 6.42
CA LEU A 105 -3.19 -5.45 5.58
C LEU A 105 -2.64 -6.59 6.44
N ALA A 106 -2.09 -6.26 7.62
CA ALA A 106 -1.61 -7.24 8.58
C ALA A 106 -2.76 -8.08 9.16
N GLU A 107 -3.91 -7.47 9.45
CA GLU A 107 -5.15 -8.16 9.86
C GLU A 107 -5.66 -9.12 8.79
N THR A 108 -5.62 -8.69 7.52
CA THR A 108 -5.98 -9.57 6.39
C THR A 108 -5.02 -10.76 6.28
N PHE A 109 -3.71 -10.54 6.47
CA PHE A 109 -2.72 -11.61 6.50
C PHE A 109 -2.97 -12.59 7.65
N PHE A 110 -3.29 -12.08 8.85
CA PHE A 110 -3.69 -12.90 10.00
C PHE A 110 -4.90 -13.79 9.65
N ASN A 111 -5.93 -13.22 9.03
CA ASN A 111 -7.11 -13.98 8.62
C ASN A 111 -6.76 -15.10 7.63
N SER A 112 -5.94 -14.82 6.62
CA SER A 112 -5.50 -15.81 5.63
C SER A 112 -4.76 -16.99 6.27
N VAL A 113 -3.82 -16.72 7.19
CA VAL A 113 -3.07 -17.76 7.90
C VAL A 113 -3.99 -18.56 8.83
N THR A 114 -4.84 -17.87 9.60
CA THR A 114 -5.74 -18.50 10.58
C THR A 114 -6.75 -19.41 9.89
N THR A 115 -7.39 -18.95 8.81
CA THR A 115 -8.36 -19.76 8.04
C THR A 115 -7.71 -20.95 7.35
N LYS A 116 -6.43 -20.84 6.95
CA LYS A 116 -5.67 -21.96 6.37
C LYS A 116 -5.35 -23.04 7.40
N ILE A 117 -5.02 -22.66 8.64
CA ILE A 117 -4.71 -23.61 9.72
C ILE A 117 -5.99 -24.23 10.31
N LEU A 118 -6.97 -23.41 10.70
CA LEU A 118 -8.12 -23.86 11.50
C LEU A 118 -9.20 -24.63 10.72
N ARG A 119 -9.04 -24.81 9.40
CA ARG A 119 -10.05 -25.36 8.47
C ARG A 119 -11.39 -24.61 8.55
N ARG A 120 -12.22 -24.72 7.50
CA ARG A 120 -13.44 -23.90 7.33
C ARG A 120 -14.53 -24.11 8.40
N GLU A 121 -14.39 -25.12 9.26
CA GLU A 121 -15.39 -25.45 10.28
C GLU A 121 -15.36 -24.48 11.48
N HIS A 122 -14.32 -23.64 11.60
CA HIS A 122 -14.15 -22.67 12.69
C HIS A 122 -14.31 -21.21 12.24
N PHE A 123 -15.14 -20.92 11.24
CA PHE A 123 -15.54 -19.54 10.88
C PHE A 123 -16.42 -18.94 11.98
N ASN A 124 -15.78 -18.57 13.10
CA ASN A 124 -16.36 -17.77 14.16
C ASN A 124 -15.66 -16.40 14.15
N ASN A 125 -16.46 -15.33 14.15
CA ASN A 125 -16.00 -13.94 14.14
C ASN A 125 -15.04 -13.62 15.31
N GLU A 126 -15.07 -14.41 16.38
CA GLU A 126 -14.18 -14.28 17.53
C GLU A 126 -12.69 -14.42 17.13
N PHE A 127 -12.36 -15.24 16.14
CA PHE A 127 -10.97 -15.54 15.75
C PHE A 127 -10.48 -14.74 14.55
N LEU A 128 -11.35 -14.07 13.81
CA LEU A 128 -10.97 -13.33 12.59
C LEU A 128 -11.23 -11.83 12.75
N PHE A 129 -10.47 -11.01 12.02
CA PHE A 129 -10.73 -9.58 11.88
C PHE A 129 -11.85 -9.37 10.86
N VAL A 130 -13.09 -9.24 11.33
CA VAL A 130 -14.27 -8.90 10.50
C VAL A 130 -14.44 -7.38 10.39
N ARG A 131 -13.92 -6.64 11.38
CA ARG A 131 -13.84 -5.19 11.40
C ARG A 131 -12.39 -4.80 11.75
N PRO A 132 -11.88 -3.68 11.22
CA PRO A 132 -10.57 -3.17 11.61
C PRO A 132 -10.50 -2.98 13.12
N ALA A 133 -9.42 -3.46 13.74
CA ALA A 133 -9.22 -3.30 15.18
C ALA A 133 -8.57 -1.95 15.52
N LEU A 134 -7.91 -1.32 14.54
CA LEU A 134 -7.20 -0.05 14.70
C LEU A 134 -7.66 0.96 13.66
N SER A 135 -7.74 2.24 14.07
CA SER A 135 -7.99 3.35 13.15
C SER A 135 -6.70 3.71 12.40
N THR A 136 -6.81 3.95 11.11
CA THR A 136 -5.71 4.43 10.27
C THR A 136 -5.65 5.96 10.19
N GLU A 137 -6.55 6.68 10.87
CA GLU A 137 -6.68 8.15 10.76
C GLU A 137 -5.47 8.90 11.31
N TYR A 138 -4.75 8.33 12.28
CA TYR A 138 -3.64 8.97 12.99
C TYR A 138 -2.29 8.29 12.73
N ILE A 139 -2.16 7.58 11.61
CA ILE A 139 -0.87 7.00 11.22
C ILE A 139 0.00 8.11 10.61
N GLU A 140 1.02 8.54 11.35
CA GLU A 140 2.02 9.47 10.87
C GLU A 140 3.32 8.73 10.53
N ASN A 141 3.94 9.09 9.40
CA ASN A 141 5.25 8.57 9.04
C ASN A 141 6.33 9.56 9.49
N GLU A 142 6.88 9.32 10.67
CA GLU A 142 7.94 10.16 11.28
C GLU A 142 9.35 9.84 10.73
N GLU A 143 9.49 8.93 9.75
CA GLU A 143 10.80 8.59 9.20
C GLU A 143 11.50 9.83 8.60
N PRO A 144 12.78 10.07 8.96
CA PRO A 144 13.57 11.11 8.32
C PRO A 144 13.59 10.92 6.80
N ALA A 145 13.23 11.98 6.06
CA ALA A 145 13.08 11.98 4.60
C ALA A 145 11.88 11.20 4.04
N ALA A 146 10.82 10.97 4.84
CA ALA A 146 9.54 10.52 4.32
C ALA A 146 9.07 11.44 3.17
N LYS A 147 8.83 10.84 2.00
CA LYS A 147 8.26 11.57 0.87
C LYS A 147 6.77 11.79 1.12
N PRO A 148 6.22 12.97 0.77
CA PRO A 148 4.79 13.19 0.91
C PRO A 148 4.06 12.30 -0.11
N THR A 149 2.88 11.78 0.25
CA THR A 149 2.04 10.98 -0.67
C THR A 149 1.72 11.74 -1.96
N PHE A 150 1.60 13.06 -1.88
CA PHE A 150 1.38 13.94 -3.02
C PHE A 150 2.12 15.27 -2.85
N ARG A 151 2.39 15.92 -3.98
CA ARG A 151 2.90 17.30 -4.04
C ARG A 151 1.80 18.22 -4.53
N VAL A 152 1.75 19.42 -3.98
CA VAL A 152 0.79 20.45 -4.36
C VAL A 152 1.50 21.55 -5.15
N TYR A 153 0.91 21.93 -6.27
CA TYR A 153 1.41 22.98 -7.13
C TYR A 153 0.37 24.09 -7.28
N TYR A 154 0.84 25.33 -7.13
CA TYR A 154 0.03 26.54 -7.20
C TYR A 154 0.52 27.41 -8.37
N PRO A 155 -0.15 27.36 -9.53
CA PRO A 155 0.21 28.20 -10.67
C PRO A 155 -0.19 29.67 -10.47
N HIS A 156 -1.22 29.96 -9.67
CA HIS A 156 -1.79 31.29 -9.42
C HIS A 156 -2.39 32.03 -10.63
N THR A 157 -1.85 31.87 -11.83
CA THR A 157 -2.36 32.47 -13.07
C THR A 157 -2.47 31.45 -14.21
N HIS A 158 -3.18 31.80 -15.28
CA HIS A 158 -3.36 30.94 -16.46
C HIS A 158 -2.06 30.80 -17.26
N GLU A 159 -1.22 31.84 -17.29
CA GLU A 159 0.07 31.86 -17.98
C GLU A 159 1.07 30.93 -17.29
N ALA A 160 0.99 30.81 -15.97
CA ALA A 160 1.86 29.95 -15.16
C ALA A 160 1.45 28.47 -15.18
N LEU A 161 0.26 28.11 -15.68
CA LEU A 161 -0.22 26.72 -15.71
C LEU A 161 0.72 25.79 -16.47
N HIS A 162 1.26 26.24 -17.60
CA HIS A 162 2.15 25.44 -18.44
C HIS A 162 3.44 25.10 -17.71
N ALA A 163 4.17 26.12 -17.24
CA ALA A 163 5.39 25.93 -16.46
C ALA A 163 5.15 25.09 -15.18
N CYS A 164 3.99 25.27 -14.54
CA CYS A 164 3.60 24.54 -13.35
C CYS A 164 3.39 23.04 -13.62
N LEU A 165 2.66 22.68 -14.68
CA LEU A 165 2.48 21.28 -15.10
C LEU A 165 3.79 20.66 -15.56
N ARG A 166 4.59 21.40 -16.34
CA ARG A 166 5.93 20.96 -16.75
C ARG A 166 6.78 20.57 -15.55
N ARG A 167 6.88 21.46 -14.56
CA ARG A 167 7.59 21.20 -13.30
C ARG A 167 7.01 19.99 -12.55
N ALA A 168 5.69 19.81 -12.56
CA ALA A 168 5.06 18.67 -11.92
C ALA A 168 5.47 17.33 -12.55
N ILE A 169 5.63 17.30 -13.88
CA ILE A 169 6.12 16.11 -14.60
C ILE A 169 7.62 15.89 -14.39
N GLU A 170 8.43 16.95 -14.47
CA GLU A 170 9.90 16.87 -14.25
C GLU A 170 10.25 16.36 -12.84
N ASN A 171 9.39 16.65 -11.85
CA ASN A 171 9.57 16.19 -10.48
C ASN A 171 9.49 14.66 -10.29
N PHE A 172 9.00 13.90 -11.26
CA PHE A 172 9.11 12.43 -11.26
C PHE A 172 10.54 11.94 -11.53
N GLN A 173 11.39 12.82 -12.07
CA GLN A 173 12.83 12.60 -12.28
C GLN A 173 13.10 11.32 -13.07
N LEU A 174 12.35 11.10 -14.17
CA LEU A 174 12.64 9.99 -15.08
C LEU A 174 14.03 10.18 -15.69
N ALA A 175 14.79 9.09 -15.80
CA ALA A 175 16.17 9.13 -16.30
C ALA A 175 16.25 9.47 -17.80
N LEU A 176 15.22 9.11 -18.57
CA LEU A 176 15.16 9.39 -20.00
C LEU A 176 14.53 10.76 -20.27
N PRO A 177 15.06 11.53 -21.24
CA PRO A 177 14.43 12.77 -21.66
C PRO A 177 13.08 12.49 -22.35
N PHE A 178 12.16 13.42 -22.21
CA PHE A 178 10.95 13.47 -23.04
C PHE A 178 11.35 13.86 -24.46
N GLU A 179 10.61 13.37 -25.47
CA GLU A 179 10.83 13.76 -26.86
C GLU A 179 10.51 15.25 -27.07
N ASP A 180 9.36 15.72 -26.57
CA ASP A 180 9.01 17.14 -26.51
C ASP A 180 8.03 17.43 -25.35
N LEU A 181 8.57 17.68 -24.15
CA LEU A 181 7.75 17.92 -22.96
C LEU A 181 6.90 19.19 -23.07
N ASP A 182 7.42 20.26 -23.69
CA ASP A 182 6.71 21.53 -23.79
C ASP A 182 5.46 21.41 -24.66
N ARG A 183 5.58 20.73 -25.80
CA ARG A 183 4.46 20.42 -26.69
C ARG A 183 3.43 19.55 -26.00
N ASP A 184 3.85 18.47 -25.34
CA ASP A 184 2.95 17.49 -24.73
C ASP A 184 2.18 18.11 -23.55
N VAL A 185 2.83 18.95 -22.72
CA VAL A 185 2.14 19.75 -21.68
C VAL A 185 1.13 20.72 -22.31
N GLY A 186 1.49 21.34 -23.44
CA GLY A 186 0.58 22.20 -24.20
C GLY A 186 -0.69 21.47 -24.66
N GLN A 187 -0.55 20.23 -25.14
CA GLN A 187 -1.68 19.38 -25.55
C GLN A 187 -2.59 19.04 -24.36
N VAL A 188 -2.02 18.72 -23.19
CA VAL A 188 -2.81 18.46 -21.97
C VAL A 188 -3.62 19.69 -21.59
N LEU A 189 -3.00 20.88 -21.59
CA LEU A 189 -3.71 22.12 -21.27
C LEU A 189 -4.80 22.46 -22.29
N ALA A 190 -4.55 22.22 -23.58
CA ALA A 190 -5.56 22.40 -24.61
C ALA A 190 -6.76 21.46 -24.38
N ALA A 191 -6.53 20.20 -24.02
CA ALA A 191 -7.59 19.24 -23.69
C ALA A 191 -8.37 19.66 -22.43
N VAL A 192 -7.69 20.16 -21.40
CA VAL A 192 -8.34 20.71 -20.19
C VAL A 192 -9.22 21.91 -20.55
N ARG A 193 -8.72 22.86 -21.34
CA ARG A 193 -9.47 24.02 -21.81
C ARG A 193 -10.69 23.63 -22.64
N LEU A 194 -10.56 22.65 -23.52
CA LEU A 194 -11.69 22.13 -24.30
C LEU A 194 -12.77 21.52 -23.40
N ARG A 195 -12.37 20.84 -22.32
CA ARG A 195 -13.30 20.16 -21.41
C ARG A 195 -14.03 21.11 -20.46
N PHE A 196 -13.35 22.15 -19.97
CA PHE A 196 -13.87 23.03 -18.92
C PHE A 196 -14.16 24.47 -19.38
N GLY A 197 -13.78 24.84 -20.60
CA GLY A 197 -13.89 26.19 -21.14
C GLY A 197 -12.65 27.05 -20.86
N ASN A 198 -12.44 28.08 -21.68
CA ASN A 198 -11.34 29.04 -21.52
C ASN A 198 -11.57 30.04 -20.38
N ASP A 199 -12.81 30.23 -19.96
CA ASP A 199 -13.21 31.29 -19.02
C ASP A 199 -13.24 30.82 -17.56
N VAL A 200 -12.68 29.64 -17.28
CA VAL A 200 -12.60 29.12 -15.91
C VAL A 200 -11.72 30.06 -15.08
N ARG A 201 -12.36 30.77 -14.15
CA ARG A 201 -11.65 31.59 -13.17
C ARG A 201 -10.85 30.70 -12.24
N LEU A 202 -9.54 30.90 -12.20
CA LEU A 202 -8.68 30.30 -11.18
C LEU A 202 -8.93 31.02 -9.86
N ARG A 203 -9.48 30.30 -8.87
CA ARG A 203 -9.69 30.84 -7.52
C ARG A 203 -8.39 30.87 -6.73
N ALA A 204 -8.36 31.63 -5.65
CA ALA A 204 -7.18 31.76 -4.79
C ALA A 204 -6.66 30.41 -4.25
N ASN A 205 -7.57 29.44 -4.04
CA ASN A 205 -7.25 28.10 -3.61
C ASN A 205 -7.03 27.11 -4.77
N PHE A 206 -6.76 27.58 -6.00
CA PHE A 206 -6.52 26.69 -7.13
C PHE A 206 -5.25 25.85 -6.92
N GLN A 207 -5.38 24.52 -7.01
CA GLN A 207 -4.27 23.59 -6.77
C GLN A 207 -4.27 22.46 -7.78
N ILE A 208 -3.08 22.06 -8.19
CA ILE A 208 -2.84 20.79 -8.85
C ILE A 208 -2.13 19.90 -7.84
N GLN A 209 -2.78 18.83 -7.42
CA GLN A 209 -2.20 17.85 -6.50
C GLN A 209 -1.81 16.61 -7.29
N MET A 210 -0.53 16.25 -7.30
CA MET A 210 -0.04 15.06 -7.99
C MET A 210 0.54 14.09 -6.98
N LEU A 211 0.21 12.80 -7.10
CA LEU A 211 0.89 11.75 -6.34
C LEU A 211 2.39 11.82 -6.62
N ASP A 212 3.20 11.53 -5.60
CA ASP A 212 4.67 11.61 -5.70
C ASP A 212 5.27 10.51 -6.59
N SER A 213 4.50 9.44 -6.79
CA SER A 213 4.89 8.21 -7.45
C SER A 213 4.08 7.98 -8.72
N LEU A 214 4.75 7.52 -9.78
CA LEU A 214 4.11 7.06 -11.00
C LEU A 214 3.54 5.66 -10.82
N PHE A 215 2.41 5.40 -11.49
CA PHE A 215 1.81 4.07 -11.55
C PHE A 215 2.29 3.39 -12.83
N TYR A 216 2.90 2.23 -12.74
CA TYR A 216 3.46 1.52 -13.89
C TYR A 216 2.57 0.35 -14.29
N ARG A 217 2.17 0.29 -15.56
CA ARG A 217 1.40 -0.83 -16.12
C ARG A 217 1.81 -1.09 -17.56
N ASN A 218 2.19 -2.34 -17.85
CA ASN A 218 2.72 -2.75 -19.15
C ASN A 218 3.87 -1.82 -19.59
N LYS A 219 3.66 -1.07 -20.68
CA LYS A 219 4.62 -0.10 -21.25
C LYS A 219 4.30 1.36 -20.86
N GLY A 220 3.35 1.59 -19.97
CA GLY A 220 2.90 2.93 -19.57
C GLY A 220 3.31 3.28 -18.15
N ALA A 221 3.63 4.55 -17.94
CA ALA A 221 3.77 5.18 -16.62
C ALA A 221 2.73 6.29 -16.51
N TYR A 222 1.90 6.24 -15.47
CA TYR A 222 0.74 7.10 -15.29
C TYR A 222 0.99 8.04 -14.12
N ALA A 223 0.98 9.34 -14.40
CA ALA A 223 0.92 10.38 -13.40
C ALA A 223 -0.54 10.58 -12.98
N VAL A 224 -0.82 10.48 -11.69
CA VAL A 224 -2.18 10.55 -11.15
C VAL A 224 -2.26 11.69 -10.15
N GLY A 225 -3.34 12.45 -10.23
CA GLY A 225 -3.55 13.62 -9.40
C GLY A 225 -4.98 14.13 -9.48
N LYS A 226 -5.22 15.26 -8.82
CA LYS A 226 -6.48 15.99 -8.84
C LYS A 226 -6.25 17.48 -8.95
N VAL A 227 -7.22 18.16 -9.55
CA VAL A 227 -7.27 19.62 -9.62
C VAL A 227 -8.37 20.12 -8.69
N ILE A 228 -8.10 21.15 -7.92
CA ILE A 228 -9.04 21.78 -6.98
C ILE A 228 -9.18 23.24 -7.40
N ASN A 229 -10.41 23.75 -7.53
CA ASN A 229 -10.68 25.14 -7.94
C ASN A 229 -11.92 25.75 -7.24
N GLY A 230 -11.90 25.81 -5.91
CA GLY A 230 -13.06 26.25 -5.11
C GLY A 230 -14.00 25.14 -4.76
#